data_AF-A0A1W1D6Y3-F1
#
_entry.id   AF-A0A1W1D6Y3-F1
#
_cell.length_a   1.000
_cell.length_b   1.000
_cell.length_c   1.000
_cell.angle_alpha   90.00
_cell.angle_beta   90.00
_cell.angle_gamma   90.00
#
_symmetry.space_group_name_H-M   'P 1'
#
loop_
_entity.id
_entity.type
_entity.pdbx_description
1 polymer ?
#
loop_
_entity_poly.entity_id
_entity_poly.type
_entity_poly.pdbx_seq_one_letter_code
_entity_poly.pdbx_strand_id
1 'polypeptide(L)'
;MFQTGHSKVGGRKRGTKNKKTLLGTDELLLKLDINPIEKLVNIAESDEASIEQQIRCWQEIAKYTYPKLKSQEIYVESDIEQPTVIEIVAYGEDEIIE
;
A
#
# COMPACT_ATOMS: atom_id res chain seq x y z
N MET A 1 4.21 -40.01 -21.32
CA MET A 1 2.75 -39.77 -21.20
C MET A 1 2.37 -39.90 -19.73
N PHE A 2 1.66 -38.94 -19.16
CA PHE A 2 1.14 -39.05 -17.79
C PHE A 2 -0.02 -40.05 -17.78
N GLN A 3 -0.02 -41.00 -16.84
CA GLN A 3 -1.08 -41.99 -16.69
C GLN A 3 -2.30 -41.37 -16.00
N THR A 4 -3.45 -41.39 -16.66
CA THR A 4 -4.72 -40.91 -16.12
C THR A 4 -5.21 -41.91 -15.06
N GLY A 5 -5.29 -41.50 -13.78
CA GLY A 5 -5.77 -42.42 -12.73
C GLY A 5 -5.37 -42.10 -11.30
N HIS A 6 -4.49 -41.13 -11.04
CA HIS A 6 -4.16 -40.76 -9.66
C HIS A 6 -5.35 -40.06 -8.99
N SER A 7 -5.83 -40.64 -7.89
CA SER A 7 -6.80 -39.99 -7.02
C SER A 7 -6.17 -38.76 -6.38
N LYS A 8 -6.94 -37.68 -6.26
CA LYS A 8 -6.46 -36.43 -5.66
C LYS A 8 -6.17 -36.66 -4.17
N VAL A 9 -4.88 -36.78 -3.81
CA VAL A 9 -4.42 -37.04 -2.43
C VAL A 9 -4.28 -35.79 -1.55
N GLY A 10 -4.69 -34.61 -2.04
CA GLY A 10 -4.56 -33.37 -1.27
C GLY A 10 -5.32 -32.18 -1.85
N GLY A 11 -5.31 -31.07 -1.10
CA GLY A 11 -6.02 -29.83 -1.45
C GLY A 11 -7.48 -29.79 -1.00
N ARG A 12 -8.14 -28.64 -1.17
CA ARG A 12 -9.55 -28.45 -0.77
C ARG A 12 -10.46 -29.43 -1.50
N LYS A 13 -11.42 -30.00 -0.76
CA LYS A 13 -12.50 -30.82 -1.31
C LYS A 13 -13.28 -29.97 -2.32
N ARG A 14 -13.63 -30.58 -3.45
CA ARG A 14 -14.43 -29.90 -4.48
C ARG A 14 -15.77 -29.48 -3.86
N GLY A 15 -16.13 -28.20 -4.01
CA GLY A 15 -17.33 -27.63 -3.41
C GLY A 15 -17.15 -27.08 -1.98
N THR A 16 -15.95 -27.16 -1.37
CA THR A 16 -15.70 -26.44 -0.11
C THR A 16 -15.89 -24.94 -0.33
N LYS A 17 -16.86 -24.34 0.37
CA LYS A 17 -17.13 -22.89 0.31
C LYS A 17 -15.90 -22.08 0.69
N ASN A 18 -15.63 -21.00 -0.04
CA ASN A 18 -14.55 -20.09 0.30
C ASN A 18 -14.81 -19.47 1.68
N LYS A 19 -13.76 -19.11 2.42
CA LYS A 19 -13.91 -18.55 3.79
C LYS A 19 -14.82 -17.32 3.79
N LYS A 20 -14.71 -16.48 2.75
CA LYS A 20 -15.60 -15.33 2.49
C LYS A 20 -17.08 -15.74 2.44
N THR A 21 -17.41 -16.79 1.69
CA THR A 21 -18.79 -17.31 1.55
C THR A 21 -19.29 -18.10 2.77
N LEU A 22 -18.41 -18.44 3.72
CA LEU A 22 -18.77 -19.16 4.95
C LEU A 22 -19.20 -18.19 6.05
N LEU A 23 -18.58 -17.01 6.10
CA LEU A 23 -18.91 -15.96 7.07
C LEU A 23 -20.14 -15.15 6.67
N GLY A 24 -20.45 -15.04 5.37
CA GLY A 24 -21.65 -14.34 4.87
C GLY A 24 -21.79 -12.91 5.41
N THR A 25 -20.67 -12.28 5.73
CA THR A 25 -20.64 -10.99 6.43
C THR A 25 -21.24 -9.89 5.58
N ASP A 26 -21.02 -9.95 4.27
CA ASP A 26 -21.66 -9.08 3.28
C ASP A 26 -23.18 -9.21 3.30
N GLU A 27 -23.70 -10.44 3.26
CA GLU A 27 -25.15 -10.70 3.35
C GLU A 27 -25.75 -10.24 4.68
N LEU A 28 -25.04 -10.46 5.79
CA LEU A 28 -25.49 -10.06 7.12
C LEU A 28 -25.53 -8.53 7.27
N LEU A 29 -24.46 -7.85 6.87
CA LEU A 29 -24.39 -6.39 6.92
C LEU A 29 -25.47 -5.75 6.05
N LEU A 30 -25.73 -6.31 4.87
CA LEU A 30 -26.80 -5.85 3.98
C LEU A 30 -28.19 -6.06 4.61
N LYS A 31 -28.44 -7.22 5.24
CA LYS A 31 -29.71 -7.50 5.94
C LYS A 31 -29.95 -6.57 7.13
N LEU A 32 -28.88 -6.16 7.80
CA LEU A 32 -28.94 -5.25 8.95
C LEU A 32 -28.90 -3.77 8.54
N ASP A 33 -28.78 -3.48 7.24
CA ASP A 33 -28.61 -2.12 6.70
C ASP A 33 -27.44 -1.37 7.34
N ILE A 34 -26.33 -2.08 7.58
CA ILE A 34 -25.14 -1.53 8.22
C ILE A 34 -24.11 -1.19 7.15
N ASN A 35 -23.71 0.08 7.10
CA ASN A 35 -22.54 0.52 6.36
C ASN A 35 -21.29 0.49 7.27
N PRO A 36 -20.33 -0.42 7.04
CA PRO A 36 -19.15 -0.54 7.89
C PRO A 36 -18.22 0.67 7.82
N ILE A 37 -18.13 1.34 6.66
CA ILE A 37 -17.26 2.52 6.50
C ILE A 37 -17.82 3.67 7.34
N GLU A 38 -19.13 3.88 7.28
CA GLU A 38 -19.80 4.90 8.11
C GLU A 38 -19.62 4.61 9.61
N LYS A 39 -19.76 3.35 10.03
CA LYS A 39 -19.51 2.97 11.44
C LYS A 39 -18.07 3.24 11.87
N LEU A 40 -17.09 3.04 10.99
CA LEU A 40 -15.69 3.38 11.28
C LEU A 40 -15.50 4.90 11.43
N VAL A 41 -16.15 5.72 10.59
CA VAL A 41 -16.11 7.18 10.70
C VAL A 41 -16.68 7.63 12.04
N ASN A 42 -17.85 7.10 12.43
CA ASN A 42 -18.48 7.44 13.70
C ASN A 42 -17.61 7.10 14.92
N ILE A 43 -16.83 6.01 14.86
CA ILE A 43 -15.89 5.65 15.93
C ILE A 43 -14.67 6.59 15.89
N ALA A 44 -14.19 6.94 14.70
CA ALA A 44 -13.02 7.79 14.52
C ALA A 44 -13.26 9.24 14.97
N GLU A 45 -14.50 9.72 14.86
CA GLU A 45 -14.92 11.06 15.28
C GLU A 45 -15.44 11.10 16.73
N SER A 46 -15.59 9.95 17.39
CA SER A 46 -16.08 9.89 18.77
C SER A 46 -15.00 10.32 19.76
N ASP A 47 -15.36 11.26 20.65
CA ASP A 47 -14.53 11.71 21.77
C ASP A 47 -14.33 10.62 22.84
N GLU A 48 -15.17 9.59 22.85
CA GLU A 48 -15.06 8.44 23.78
C GLU A 48 -14.00 7.43 23.32
N ALA A 49 -13.64 7.44 22.04
CA ALA A 49 -12.63 6.54 21.49
C ALA A 49 -11.23 7.00 21.89
N SER A 50 -10.36 6.04 22.20
CA SER A 50 -8.95 6.37 22.44
C SER A 50 -8.30 6.87 21.15
N ILE A 51 -7.27 7.72 21.28
CA ILE A 51 -6.50 8.24 20.14
C ILE A 51 -5.99 7.07 19.26
N GLU A 52 -5.58 5.96 19.85
CA GLU A 52 -5.13 4.79 19.09
C GLU A 52 -6.27 4.17 18.27
N GLN A 53 -7.49 4.08 18.82
CA GLN A 53 -8.65 3.57 18.11
C GLN A 53 -9.03 4.49 16.95
N GLN A 54 -9.01 5.81 17.17
CA GLN A 54 -9.27 6.80 16.13
C GLN A 54 -8.25 6.67 14.98
N ILE A 55 -6.95 6.61 15.30
CA ILE A 55 -5.88 6.43 14.32
C ILE A 55 -6.10 5.16 13.49
N ARG A 56 -6.42 4.03 14.15
CA ARG A 56 -6.66 2.76 13.44
C ARG A 56 -7.87 2.84 12.51
N CYS A 57 -8.96 3.49 12.92
CA CYS A 57 -10.14 3.68 12.07
C CYS A 57 -9.79 4.52 10.84
N TRP A 58 -9.10 5.65 11.03
CA TRP A 58 -8.66 6.51 9.93
C TRP A 58 -7.70 5.82 8.96
N GLN A 59 -6.80 4.97 9.46
CA GLN A 59 -5.91 4.15 8.62
C GLN A 59 -6.68 3.17 7.72
N GLU A 60 -7.77 2.57 8.21
CA GLU A 60 -8.62 1.69 7.39
C GLU A 60 -9.43 2.49 6.37
N ILE A 61 -10.01 3.63 6.77
CA ILE A 61 -10.79 4.52 5.88
C ILE A 61 -9.92 5.06 4.73
N ALA A 62 -8.67 5.42 5.01
CA ALA A 62 -7.71 5.95 4.03
C ALA A 62 -7.50 5.01 2.82
N LYS A 63 -7.64 3.68 3.02
CA LYS A 63 -7.47 2.68 1.95
C LYS A 63 -8.56 2.73 0.88
N TYR A 64 -9.72 3.31 1.21
CA TYR A 64 -10.88 3.39 0.32
C TYR A 64 -11.07 4.77 -0.29
N THR A 65 -10.46 5.80 0.28
CA THR A 65 -10.51 7.18 -0.22
C THR A 65 -9.43 7.46 -1.26
N TYR A 66 -8.24 6.89 -1.10
CA TYR A 66 -7.13 7.11 -2.03
C TYR A 66 -6.56 5.80 -2.56
N PRO A 67 -6.27 5.69 -3.87
CA PRO A 67 -5.47 4.61 -4.40
C PRO A 67 -4.11 4.59 -3.70
N LYS A 68 -3.65 3.43 -3.27
CA LYS A 68 -2.28 3.29 -2.77
C LYS A 68 -1.31 3.70 -3.87
N LEU A 69 -0.38 4.60 -3.54
CA LEU A 69 0.72 4.94 -4.43
C LEU A 69 1.43 3.64 -4.82
N LYS A 70 1.46 3.36 -6.12
CA LYS A 70 2.26 2.27 -6.67
C LYS A 70 3.69 2.76 -6.77
N SER A 71 4.65 1.91 -6.45
CA SER A 71 6.04 2.16 -6.82
C SER A 71 6.13 2.27 -8.34
N GLN A 72 6.59 3.42 -8.84
CA GLN A 72 6.95 3.58 -10.24
C GLN A 72 8.43 3.26 -10.36
N GLU A 73 8.80 2.36 -11.27
CA GLU A 73 10.20 2.20 -11.66
C GLU A 73 10.60 3.46 -12.44
N ILE A 74 11.43 4.30 -11.81
CA ILE A 74 12.00 5.47 -12.46
C ILE A 74 13.15 4.95 -13.31
N TYR A 75 12.90 4.75 -14.60
CA TYR A 75 13.96 4.63 -15.58
C TYR A 75 14.53 6.04 -15.75
N VAL A 76 15.60 6.34 -15.02
CA VAL A 76 16.46 7.47 -15.37
C VAL A 76 17.14 7.03 -16.66
N GLU A 77 16.58 7.45 -17.80
CA GLU A 77 17.37 7.50 -19.03
C GLU A 77 18.57 8.36 -18.66
N SER A 78 19.76 7.74 -18.62
CA SER A 78 20.99 8.47 -18.36
C SER A 78 21.09 9.51 -19.46
N ASP A 79 20.78 10.76 -19.12
CA ASP A 79 21.02 11.89 -19.99
C ASP A 79 22.47 11.76 -20.44
N ILE A 80 22.61 11.58 -21.75
CA ILE A 80 23.81 11.63 -22.58
C ILE A 80 25.00 12.13 -21.76
N GLU A 81 26.02 11.29 -21.61
CA GLU A 81 27.30 11.57 -20.93
C GLU A 81 27.94 12.89 -21.42
N GLN A 82 27.41 14.03 -20.97
CA GLN A 82 28.07 15.31 -21.12
C GLN A 82 29.04 15.42 -19.96
N PRO A 83 30.33 15.66 -20.22
CA PRO A 83 31.30 15.72 -19.15
C PRO A 83 30.93 16.86 -18.20
N THR A 84 30.79 16.52 -16.91
CA THR A 84 30.62 17.53 -15.86
C THR A 84 31.88 18.38 -15.80
N VAL A 85 31.82 19.61 -16.31
CA VAL A 85 32.94 20.57 -16.23
C VAL A 85 32.94 21.19 -14.84
N ILE A 86 34.00 20.96 -14.08
CA ILE A 86 34.23 21.57 -12.77
C ILE A 86 35.34 22.61 -12.93
N GLU A 87 34.99 23.89 -12.80
CA GLU A 87 35.95 24.99 -12.84
C GLU A 87 36.44 25.29 -11.41
N ILE A 88 37.74 25.08 -11.18
CA ILE A 88 38.38 25.35 -9.90
C ILE A 88 39.10 26.69 -10.01
N VAL A 89 38.61 27.71 -9.31
CA VAL A 89 39.25 29.02 -9.23
C VAL A 89 40.01 29.11 -7.91
N ALA A 90 41.33 29.14 -7.99
CA ALA A 90 42.22 29.38 -6.85
C ALA A 90 42.59 30.86 -6.80
N TYR A 91 42.44 31.49 -5.63
CA TYR A 91 42.93 32.84 -5.37
C TYR A 91 44.18 32.72 -4.50
N GLY A 92 45.30 33.24 -4.99
CA GLY A 92 46.51 33.52 -4.21
C GLY A 92 46.64 35.02 -4.03
N GLU A 93 46.97 35.46 -2.82
CA GLU A 93 47.40 36.83 -2.59
C GLU A 93 48.82 36.95 -3.17
N ASP A 94 48.96 37.73 -4.25
CA ASP A 94 50.28 38.10 -4.77
C ASP A 94 50.94 39.01 -3.73
N GLU A 95 51.87 38.46 -2.94
CA GLU A 95 52.77 39.28 -2.12
C GLU A 95 53.60 40.17 -3.05
N ILE A 96 53.27 41.45 -3.08
CA ILE A 96 54.08 42.50 -3.69
C ILE A 96 55.35 42.63 -2.84
N ILE A 97 56.48 42.14 -3.36
CA ILE A 97 57.79 42.39 -2.78
C ILE A 97 58.22 43.80 -3.24
N GLU A 98 58.33 44.73 -2.28
CA GLU A 98 58.91 46.09 -2.44
C GLU A 98 60.39 46.07 -2.88
#